data_AF-A0A412IXE3-F1
#
_entry.id   AF-A0A412IXE3-F1
#
_cell.length_a   1.000
_cell.length_b   1.000
_cell.length_c   1.000
_cell.angle_alpha   90.00
_cell.angle_beta   90.00
_cell.angle_gamma   90.00
#
_symmetry.space_group_name_H-M   'P 1'
#
loop_
_entity.id
_entity.type
_entity.pdbx_description
1 polymer ?
#
loop_
_entity_poly.entity_id
_entity_poly.type
_entity_poly.pdbx_seq_one_letter_code
_entity_poly.pdbx_strand_id
1 'polypeptide(L)' 'MKTYFVFGTLTKGFHNGKVIKKVDTFYASGQICHCCGYKNEETKDLKVREWICPKCYSKHDRDVNASINILVQGILAN' A
#
# COMPACT_ATOMS: atom_id res chain seq x y z
N MET A 1 -10.73 -3.48 7.41
CA MET A 1 -9.65 -4.15 8.17
C MET A 1 -8.52 -3.14 8.31
N LYS A 2 -8.07 -2.80 9.53
CA LYS A 2 -6.99 -1.81 9.73
C LYS A 2 -5.68 -2.49 9.36
N THR A 3 -5.04 -2.09 8.26
CA THR A 3 -3.75 -2.69 7.87
C THR A 3 -2.63 -2.03 8.66
N TYR A 4 -1.92 -2.86 9.42
CA TYR A 4 -0.79 -2.46 10.24
C TYR A 4 0.50 -2.75 9.47
N PHE A 5 1.42 -1.78 9.44
CA PHE A 5 2.73 -1.95 8.85
C PHE A 5 3.79 -2.09 9.96
N VAL A 6 4.81 -2.93 9.76
CA VAL A 6 5.81 -3.28 10.77
C VAL A 6 7.19 -2.70 10.40
N PHE A 7 7.65 -1.67 11.10
CA PHE A 7 9.00 -1.09 10.98
C PHE A 7 9.93 -1.55 12.11
N GLY A 8 11.24 -1.60 11.83
CA GLY A 8 12.27 -1.76 12.86
C GLY A 8 12.21 -0.65 13.90
N THR A 9 12.56 -1.00 15.15
CA THR A 9 12.60 -0.19 16.38
C THR A 9 12.75 1.32 16.10
N LEU A 10 11.75 2.18 16.36
CA LEU A 10 11.38 2.71 17.68
C LEU A 10 9.94 3.30 17.72
N THR A 11 9.16 2.88 18.73
CA THR A 11 7.89 3.44 19.27
C THR A 11 6.66 3.53 18.34
N LYS A 12 5.42 3.11 18.66
CA LYS A 12 4.75 2.65 19.89
C LYS A 12 3.66 1.64 19.46
N GLY A 13 3.88 0.37 19.78
CA GLY A 13 3.05 -0.77 19.36
C GLY A 13 3.90 -2.03 19.30
N PHE A 14 4.42 -2.46 20.45
CA PHE A 14 5.40 -3.55 20.55
C PHE A 14 4.70 -4.91 20.36
N HIS A 15 4.98 -5.59 19.24
CA HIS A 15 4.82 -7.03 19.13
C HIS A 15 6.15 -7.62 18.68
N ASN A 16 6.77 -8.46 19.52
CA ASN A 16 8.06 -9.11 19.26
C ASN A 16 9.21 -8.12 18.89
N GLY A 17 9.26 -6.95 19.52
CA GLY A 17 10.32 -5.95 19.27
C GLY A 17 10.16 -5.12 17.99
N LYS A 18 9.04 -5.26 17.27
CA LYS A 18 8.79 -4.52 16.04
C LYS A 18 7.80 -3.37 16.27
N VAL A 19 7.99 -2.26 15.56
CA VAL A 19 7.12 -1.09 15.61
C VAL A 19 5.96 -1.28 14.65
N ILE A 20 4.75 -1.11 15.16
CA ILE A 20 3.55 -1.14 14.33
C ILE A 20 3.08 0.30 14.05
N LYS A 21 3.03 0.69 12.78
CA LYS A 21 2.40 1.92 12.31
C LYS A 21 1.06 1.61 11.65
N LYS A 22 0.06 2.45 11.94
CA LYS A 22 -1.29 2.29 11.40
C LYS A 22 -1.47 3.17 10.17
N VAL A 23 -1.94 2.58 9.07
CA VAL A 23 -2.34 3.30 7.86
C VAL A 23 -3.87 3.45 7.84
N ASP A 24 -4.37 4.48 7.14
CA ASP A 24 -5.82 4.66 6.96
C ASP A 24 -6.44 3.40 6.32
N THR A 25 -7.59 3.01 6.86
CA THR A 25 -8.38 1.87 6.37
C THR A 25 -8.95 2.11 4.97
N PHE A 26 -9.20 3.36 4.59
CA PHE A 26 -9.75 3.72 3.28
C PHE A 26 -8.69 4.16 2.27
N TYR A 27 -7.40 3.99 2.60
CA TYR A 27 -6.32 4.28 1.67
C TYR A 27 -6.37 3.34 0.46
N ALA A 28 -6.47 3.92 -0.74
CA ALA A 28 -6.63 3.23 -2.01
C ALA A 28 -5.34 2.54 -2.52
N SER A 29 -4.65 1.82 -1.63
CA SER A 29 -3.35 1.18 -1.86
C SER A 29 -3.31 0.27 -3.08
N GLY A 30 -4.36 -0.51 -3.33
CA GLY A 30 -4.43 -1.38 -4.51
C GLY A 30 -4.70 -0.64 -5.83
N GLN A 31 -5.25 0.58 -5.75
CA GLN A 31 -5.68 1.35 -6.91
C GLN A 31 -4.63 2.36 -7.38
N ILE A 32 -3.74 2.80 -6.49
CA ILE A 32 -2.72 3.80 -6.80
C ILE A 32 -1.51 3.10 -7.40
N CYS A 33 -1.04 3.51 -8.56
CA CYS A 33 0.25 3.09 -9.12
C CYS A 33 1.37 3.55 -8.20
N HIS A 34 2.14 2.62 -7.63
CA HIS A 34 3.28 2.98 -6.77
C HIS A 34 4.41 3.69 -7.53
N CYS A 35 4.47 3.57 -8.87
CA CYS A 35 5.52 4.21 -9.67
C CYS A 35 5.24 5.69 -9.94
N CYS A 36 3.99 6.06 -10.21
CA CYS A 36 3.65 7.42 -10.67
C CYS A 36 2.45 8.06 -9.98
N GLY A 37 1.80 7.38 -9.03
CA GLY A 37 0.66 7.90 -8.27
C GLY A 37 -0.69 7.89 -9.00
N TYR A 38 -0.77 7.36 -10.22
CA TYR A 38 -2.05 7.26 -10.95
C TYR A 38 -3.04 6.36 -10.22
N LYS A 39 -4.26 6.82 -9.98
CA LYS A 39 -5.32 6.02 -9.37
C LYS A 39 -6.17 5.35 -10.45
N ASN A 40 -6.12 4.02 -10.51
CA ASN A 40 -6.96 3.21 -11.39
C ASN A 40 -8.25 2.77 -10.66
N GLU A 41 -9.40 3.26 -11.09
CA GLU A 41 -10.69 2.92 -10.47
C GLU A 41 -11.16 1.49 -10.81
N GLU A 42 -10.73 0.92 -11.94
CA GLU A 42 -11.12 -0.42 -12.39
C GLU A 42 -10.62 -1.52 -11.45
N THR A 43 -9.47 -1.30 -10.81
CA THR A 43 -8.89 -2.22 -9.81
C THR A 43 -9.71 -2.33 -8.52
N LYS A 44 -10.82 -1.58 -8.40
CA LYS A 44 -11.83 -1.77 -7.35
C LYS A 44 -12.53 -3.13 -7.50
N ASP A 45 -12.63 -3.67 -8.71
CA ASP A 45 -13.05 -5.05 -8.91
C ASP A 45 -11.94 -5.99 -8.44
N LEU A 46 -12.25 -6.79 -7.42
CA LEU A 46 -11.32 -7.75 -6.83
C LEU A 46 -10.87 -8.85 -7.81
N LYS A 47 -11.51 -8.99 -8.97
CA LYS A 47 -11.09 -9.90 -10.04
C LYS A 47 -9.89 -9.37 -10.82
N VAL A 48 -9.65 -8.06 -10.83
CA VAL A 48 -8.50 -7.46 -11.50
C VAL A 48 -7.25 -7.69 -10.65
N ARG A 49 -6.48 -8.70 -11.03
CA ARG A 49 -5.22 -9.10 -10.36
C ARG A 49 -4.01 -8.38 -10.92
N GLU A 50 -3.98 -8.24 -12.24
CA GLU A 50 -2.90 -7.56 -12.95
C GLU A 50 -3.47 -6.40 -13.77
N TRP A 51 -2.73 -5.30 -13.85
CA TRP A 51 -3.09 -4.16 -14.69
C TRP A 51 -1.84 -3.41 -15.16
N ILE A 52 -1.97 -2.67 -16.25
CA ILE A 52 -0.91 -1.81 -16.78
C ILE A 52 -1.30 -0.37 -16.49
N CYS A 53 -0.37 0.40 -15.91
CA CYS A 53 -0.61 1.81 -15.63
C CYS A 53 -0.76 2.59 -16.95
N PRO A 54 -1.87 3.30 -17.21
CA PRO A 54 -2.04 4.07 -18.45
C PRO A 54 -1.15 5.34 -18.50
N LYS A 55 -0.56 5.74 -17.36
CA LYS A 55 0.29 6.93 -17.24
C LYS A 55 1.77 6.63 -17.44
N CYS A 56 2.29 5.58 -16.81
CA CYS A 56 3.72 5.24 -16.84
C CYS A 56 4.01 3.85 -17.42
N TYR A 57 2.98 3.12 -17.85
CA TYR A 57 3.08 1.83 -18.52
C TYR A 57 3.71 0.70 -17.70
N SER A 58 3.91 0.91 -16.39
CA SER A 58 4.34 -0.15 -15.48
C SER A 58 3.27 -1.23 -15.35
N LYS A 59 3.69 -2.50 -15.41
CA LYS A 59 2.85 -3.64 -15.08
C LYS A 59 2.77 -3.81 -13.57
N HIS A 60 1.57 -4.06 -13.05
CA HIS A 60 1.32 -4.25 -11.62
C HIS A 60 0.61 -5.57 -11.37
N ASP A 61 1.08 -6.31 -10.36
CA ASP A 61 0.21 -7.17 -9.55
C ASP A 61 -0.41 -6.28 -8.45
N ARG A 62 -1.73 -6.38 -8.28
CA ARG A 62 -2.49 -5.52 -7.37
C ARG A 62 -2.04 -5.63 -5.92
N ASP A 63 -1.77 -6.83 -5.44
CA ASP A 63 -1.44 -7.05 -4.03
C ASP A 63 0.00 -6.62 -3.74
N VAL A 64 0.93 -6.88 -4.66
CA VAL A 64 2.31 -6.35 -4.59
C VAL A 64 2.27 -4.82 -4.60
N ASN A 65 1.55 -4.22 -5.54
CA ASN A 65 1.40 -2.76 -5.62
C ASN A 65 0.78 -2.18 -4.33
N ALA A 66 -0.25 -2.83 -3.77
CA ALA A 66 -0.85 -2.44 -2.50
C ALA A 66 0.16 -2.49 -1.35
N SER A 67 0.95 -3.56 -1.25
CA SER A 67 1.96 -3.71 -0.19
C SER A 67 3.02 -2.61 -0.24
N ILE A 68 3.49 -2.23 -1.43
CA ILE A 68 4.44 -1.13 -1.62
C ILE A 68 3.82 0.19 -1.18
N ASN A 69 2.59 0.48 -1.59
CA ASN A 69 1.90 1.71 -1.21
C ASN A 69 1.66 1.79 0.30
N ILE A 70 1.29 0.69 0.95
CA ILE A 70 1.10 0.63 2.41
C ILE A 70 2.42 0.84 3.14
N LEU A 71 3.52 0.24 2.65
CA LEU A 71 4.87 0.50 3.15
C LEU A 71 5.19 1.99 3.08
N VAL A 72 5.05 2.61 1.91
CA VAL A 72 5.34 4.04 1.69
C VAL A 72 4.49 4.92 2.60
N GLN A 73 3.18 4.70 2.69
CA GLN A 73 2.32 5.45 3.62
C GLN A 73 2.74 5.26 5.08
N GLY A 74 3.14 4.05 5.46
CA GLY A 74 3.65 3.77 6.81
C GLY A 74 4.95 4.52 7.12
N ILE A 75 5.84 4.73 6.13
CA ILE A 75 7.05 5.56 6.32
C ILE A 75 6.66 7.01 6.53
N LEU A 76 5.76 7.54 5.69
CA LEU A 76 5.37 8.94 5.67
C LEU A 76 4.47 9.36 6.85
N ALA A 77 3.76 8.41 7.47
CA ALA A 77 2.96 8.67 8.66
C ALA A 77 3.87 8.98 9.87
N ASN A 78 3.87 10.24 10.30
CA ASN A 78 4.53 10.73 11.53
C ASN A 78 3.59 10.63 12.73
#